data_AF-A0A7W1MVG9-F1
#
_entry.id   AF-A0A7W1MVG9-F1
#
_cell.length_a   1.000
_cell.length_b   1.000
_cell.length_c   1.000
_cell.angle_alpha   90.00
_cell.angle_beta   90.00
_cell.angle_gamma   90.00
#
_symmetry.space_group_name_H-M   'P 1'
#
loop_
_entity.id
_entity.type
_entity.pdbx_description
1 polymer ?
#
loop_
_entity_poly.entity_id
_entity_poly.type
_entity_poly.pdbx_seq_one_letter_code
_entity_poly.pdbx_strand_id
1 'polypeptide(L)'
;MKSLIALFTAFAMLCPHSRAEEGPKPQLPAARVSIFQVPMRCPAAPQIGCGSFAKPFLVELTKNPIVREAWLNRAGTLLAVVSAETFSREDRAKVVQAISRNSNLDAKELQGVEFESALANFNSPTGWYKGSEVDKLSGEEANLIAQRLIRRIKVKVFLSADKAAKLEPAIADVFKRQFMTDASKTNETSHSDCDQELVKVASVYLDEKTLAVFKEALKPGWRPIPEDKEPQSEGSCCTHP
;
A
#
# COMPACT_ATOMS: atom_id res chain seq x y z
N MET A 1 -26.58 -33.18 57.62
CA MET A 1 -27.41 -33.15 56.41
C MET A 1 -27.98 -31.75 56.22
N LYS A 2 -27.42 -30.96 55.30
CA LYS A 2 -28.09 -29.87 54.55
C LYS A 2 -27.07 -29.29 53.56
N SER A 3 -27.37 -29.50 52.29
CA SER A 3 -26.64 -29.07 51.10
C SER A 3 -26.54 -27.55 50.98
N LEU A 4 -25.44 -27.07 50.40
CA LEU A 4 -25.44 -25.86 49.57
C LEU A 4 -24.56 -26.14 48.34
N ILE A 5 -25.21 -26.34 47.20
CA ILE A 5 -24.58 -26.44 45.88
C ILE A 5 -24.47 -25.01 45.35
N ALA A 6 -23.24 -24.50 45.22
CA ALA A 6 -22.99 -23.23 44.55
C ALA A 6 -22.86 -23.48 43.04
N LEU A 7 -23.86 -23.05 42.28
CA LEU A 7 -23.81 -22.97 40.83
C LEU A 7 -22.93 -21.77 40.44
N PHE A 8 -21.73 -22.03 39.90
CA PHE A 8 -20.94 -21.02 39.20
C PHE A 8 -21.35 -21.01 37.73
N THR A 9 -22.21 -20.07 37.34
CA THR A 9 -22.50 -19.73 35.94
C THR A 9 -21.35 -18.89 35.40
N ALA A 10 -20.47 -19.50 34.60
CA ALA A 10 -19.47 -18.79 33.82
C ALA A 10 -20.16 -18.06 32.66
N PHE A 11 -20.24 -16.74 32.76
CA PHE A 11 -20.74 -15.86 31.70
C PHE A 11 -19.67 -15.76 30.60
N ALA A 12 -19.90 -16.42 29.47
CA ALA A 12 -19.06 -16.29 28.29
C ALA A 12 -19.21 -14.88 27.71
N MET A 13 -18.22 -14.02 27.95
CA MET A 13 -18.08 -12.71 27.30
C MET A 13 -17.65 -12.93 25.84
N LEU A 14 -18.62 -13.20 24.98
CA LEU A 14 -18.47 -13.08 23.54
C LEU A 14 -18.45 -11.60 23.20
N CYS A 15 -17.26 -11.01 23.04
CA CYS A 15 -17.11 -9.72 22.35
C CYS A 15 -17.47 -9.93 20.88
N PRO A 16 -18.53 -9.30 20.35
CA PRO A 16 -18.73 -9.28 18.91
C PRO A 16 -17.68 -8.35 18.32
N HIS A 17 -16.62 -8.92 17.73
CA HIS A 17 -15.84 -8.22 16.71
C HIS A 17 -16.78 -8.00 15.52
N SER A 18 -17.54 -6.90 15.55
CA SER A 18 -18.30 -6.43 14.41
C SER A 18 -17.29 -5.97 13.36
N ARG A 19 -16.91 -6.89 12.48
CA ARG A 19 -16.29 -6.56 11.20
C ARG A 19 -17.40 -5.85 10.43
N ALA A 20 -17.34 -4.52 10.35
CA ALA A 20 -18.18 -3.79 9.42
C ALA A 20 -17.89 -4.36 8.03
N GLU A 21 -18.81 -5.16 7.50
CA GLU A 21 -18.78 -5.49 6.08
C GLU A 21 -18.97 -4.18 5.33
N GLU A 22 -17.91 -3.70 4.69
CA GLU A 22 -17.98 -2.59 3.75
C GLU A 22 -18.91 -3.01 2.62
N GLY A 23 -20.14 -2.50 2.65
CA GLY A 23 -21.12 -2.71 1.59
C GLY A 23 -20.57 -2.26 0.23
N PRO A 24 -21.18 -2.75 -0.87
CA PRO A 24 -20.70 -2.47 -2.22
C PRO A 24 -20.61 -0.96 -2.47
N LYS A 25 -19.48 -0.53 -3.05
CA LYS A 25 -19.25 0.87 -3.44
C LYS A 25 -20.39 1.37 -4.33
N PRO A 26 -21.07 2.48 -3.97
CA PRO A 26 -22.11 3.05 -4.82
C PRO A 26 -21.53 3.48 -6.18
N GLN A 27 -22.25 3.17 -7.26
CA GLN A 27 -21.90 3.68 -8.59
C GLN A 27 -22.13 5.19 -8.64
N LEU A 28 -21.14 5.93 -9.13
CA LEU A 28 -21.20 7.39 -9.18
C LEU A 28 -21.40 7.88 -10.62
N PRO A 29 -22.23 8.91 -10.83
CA PRO A 29 -22.43 9.49 -12.16
C PRO A 29 -21.17 10.22 -12.63
N ALA A 30 -20.92 10.19 -13.94
CA ALA A 30 -19.75 10.82 -14.57
C ALA A 30 -19.56 12.30 -14.19
N ALA A 31 -20.66 13.06 -14.04
CA ALA A 31 -20.62 14.47 -13.68
C ALA A 31 -19.88 14.75 -12.35
N ARG A 32 -19.88 13.78 -11.42
CA ARG A 32 -19.31 13.90 -10.07
C ARG A 32 -17.89 13.35 -9.94
N VAL A 33 -17.35 12.73 -10.99
CA VAL A 33 -16.06 12.04 -10.96
C VAL A 33 -15.12 12.66 -11.98
N SER A 34 -13.90 12.98 -11.58
CA SER A 34 -12.79 13.24 -12.49
C SER A 34 -11.73 12.17 -12.26
N ILE A 35 -11.17 11.61 -13.34
CA ILE A 35 -10.12 10.59 -13.27
C ILE A 35 -8.84 11.13 -13.91
N PHE A 36 -7.72 10.89 -13.24
CA PHE A 36 -6.41 11.37 -13.63
C PHE A 36 -5.44 10.19 -13.77
N GLN A 37 -4.64 10.21 -14.82
CA GLN A 37 -3.42 9.41 -14.91
C GLN A 37 -2.38 10.00 -13.96
N VAL A 38 -1.79 9.16 -13.11
CA VAL A 38 -0.77 9.55 -12.12
C VAL A 38 0.38 8.53 -12.05
N PRO A 39 1.61 8.94 -11.69
CA PRO A 39 2.75 8.04 -11.54
C PRO A 39 2.98 7.61 -10.08
N MET A 40 1.96 7.09 -9.39
CA MET A 40 2.05 6.72 -7.97
C MET A 40 2.38 5.23 -7.73
N ARG A 41 3.18 4.61 -8.62
CA ARG A 41 3.63 3.21 -8.44
C ARG A 41 4.74 3.11 -7.40
N CYS A 42 4.79 2.01 -6.66
CA CYS A 42 5.91 1.70 -5.77
C CYS A 42 7.18 1.40 -6.59
N PRO A 43 8.30 2.11 -6.38
CA PRO A 43 9.57 1.73 -7.01
C PRO A 43 10.05 0.35 -6.55
N ALA A 44 9.69 -0.07 -5.33
CA ALA A 44 10.07 -1.37 -4.77
C ALA A 44 9.05 -2.48 -5.04
N ALA A 45 7.86 -2.15 -5.55
CA ALA A 45 6.82 -3.11 -5.94
C ALA A 45 6.04 -2.58 -7.16
N PRO A 46 6.65 -2.56 -8.37
CA PRO A 46 6.13 -1.82 -9.53
C PRO A 46 4.71 -2.18 -9.99
N GLN A 47 4.19 -3.34 -9.56
CA GLN A 47 2.85 -3.83 -9.84
C GLN A 47 1.74 -3.24 -8.97
N ILE A 48 2.08 -2.49 -7.90
CA ILE A 48 1.12 -1.85 -7.00
C ILE A 48 1.41 -0.36 -6.80
N GLY A 49 0.37 0.37 -6.36
CA GLY A 49 0.47 1.76 -5.96
C GLY A 49 1.19 1.95 -4.63
N CYS A 50 1.98 3.02 -4.53
CA CYS A 50 2.75 3.39 -3.35
C CYS A 50 1.86 4.06 -2.33
N GLY A 51 1.39 3.28 -1.35
CA GLY A 51 0.51 3.78 -0.29
C GLY A 51 1.16 4.88 0.54
N SER A 52 2.45 4.75 0.87
CA SER A 52 3.21 5.76 1.62
C SER A 52 3.33 7.10 0.87
N PHE A 53 3.40 7.06 -0.47
CA PHE A 53 3.40 8.26 -1.30
C PHE A 53 1.98 8.80 -1.57
N ALA A 54 1.01 7.91 -1.82
CA ALA A 54 -0.34 8.30 -2.18
C ALA A 54 -1.14 8.84 -1.00
N LYS A 55 -0.98 8.27 0.20
CA LYS A 55 -1.73 8.65 1.40
C LYS A 55 -1.69 10.16 1.68
N PRO A 56 -0.53 10.84 1.79
CA PRO A 56 -0.51 12.27 2.04
C PRO A 56 -1.22 13.06 0.93
N PHE A 57 -1.09 12.64 -0.33
CA PHE A 57 -1.76 13.28 -1.46
C PHE A 57 -3.29 13.14 -1.40
N LEU A 58 -3.80 11.93 -1.13
CA LEU A 58 -5.23 11.67 -0.98
C LEU A 58 -5.83 12.42 0.22
N VAL A 59 -5.11 12.44 1.35
CA VAL A 59 -5.53 13.19 2.54
C VAL A 59 -5.60 14.68 2.24
N GLU A 60 -4.59 15.24 1.57
CA GLU A 60 -4.57 16.66 1.21
C GLU A 60 -5.72 17.02 0.26
N LEU A 61 -6.01 16.18 -0.73
CA LEU A 61 -7.17 16.37 -1.61
C LEU A 61 -8.47 16.52 -0.82
N THR A 62 -8.70 15.61 0.13
CA THR A 62 -9.95 15.60 0.94
C THR A 62 -10.06 16.75 1.94
N LYS A 63 -9.01 17.54 2.17
CA LYS A 63 -9.11 18.78 2.96
C LYS A 63 -9.80 19.90 2.18
N ASN A 64 -9.81 19.83 0.85
CA ASN A 64 -10.48 20.81 0.02
C ASN A 64 -12.00 20.52 -0.03
N PRO A 65 -12.87 21.50 0.25
CA PRO A 65 -14.33 21.27 0.30
C PRO A 65 -14.96 20.85 -1.04
N ILE A 66 -14.27 21.05 -2.16
CA ILE A 66 -14.71 20.55 -3.48
C ILE A 66 -14.62 19.02 -3.56
N VAL A 67 -13.63 18.43 -2.87
CA VAL A 67 -13.33 17.00 -2.95
C VAL A 67 -14.00 16.27 -1.79
N ARG A 68 -15.00 15.46 -2.11
CA ARG A 68 -15.68 14.58 -1.16
C ARG A 68 -14.87 13.32 -0.89
N GLU A 69 -14.30 12.73 -1.94
CA GLU A 69 -13.51 11.51 -1.84
C GLU A 69 -12.36 11.53 -2.86
N ALA A 70 -11.25 10.92 -2.51
CA ALA A 70 -10.12 10.68 -3.40
C ALA A 70 -9.69 9.21 -3.31
N TRP A 71 -9.49 8.58 -4.46
CA TRP A 71 -9.25 7.14 -4.57
C TRP A 71 -8.06 6.86 -5.48
N LEU A 72 -7.22 5.91 -5.09
CA LEU A 72 -6.15 5.36 -5.94
C LEU A 72 -6.53 3.96 -6.41
N ASN A 73 -6.30 3.64 -7.68
CA ASN A 73 -6.43 2.26 -8.14
C ASN A 73 -5.26 1.40 -7.63
N ARG A 74 -5.45 0.07 -7.60
CA ARG A 74 -4.43 -0.89 -7.12
C ARG A 74 -3.05 -0.69 -7.73
N ALA A 75 -3.00 -0.39 -9.03
CA ALA A 75 -1.75 -0.22 -9.76
C ALA A 75 -1.05 1.12 -9.52
N GLY A 76 -1.67 2.08 -8.81
CA GLY A 76 -1.10 3.41 -8.59
C GLY A 76 -0.98 4.25 -9.86
N THR A 77 -1.84 3.99 -10.85
CA THR A 77 -1.82 4.65 -12.16
C THR A 77 -2.97 5.60 -12.37
N LEU A 78 -4.06 5.41 -11.65
CA LEU A 78 -5.28 6.19 -11.78
C LEU A 78 -5.69 6.73 -10.41
N LEU A 79 -5.98 8.03 -10.40
CA LEU A 79 -6.55 8.76 -9.29
C LEU A 79 -7.97 9.17 -9.67
N ALA A 80 -8.95 8.83 -8.85
CA ALA A 80 -10.32 9.31 -9.01
C ALA A 80 -10.66 10.31 -7.91
N VAL A 81 -11.18 11.47 -8.31
CA VAL A 81 -11.62 12.54 -7.42
C VAL A 81 -13.12 12.72 -7.57
N VAL A 82 -13.82 12.60 -6.45
CA VAL A 82 -15.28 12.67 -6.38
C VAL A 82 -15.68 13.97 -5.69
N SER A 83 -16.60 14.73 -6.29
CA SER A 83 -17.14 15.95 -5.68
C SER A 83 -18.58 15.80 -5.20
N ALA A 84 -19.03 16.82 -4.46
CA ALA A 84 -20.46 17.13 -4.34
C ALA A 84 -21.02 17.65 -5.69
N GLU A 85 -22.34 17.63 -5.84
CA GLU A 85 -23.05 17.97 -7.10
C GLU A 85 -22.92 19.43 -7.53
N THR A 86 -22.54 20.31 -6.61
CA THR A 86 -22.45 21.76 -6.82
C THR A 86 -21.16 22.21 -7.51
N PHE A 87 -20.19 21.32 -7.72
CA PHE A 87 -18.87 21.68 -8.24
C PHE A 87 -18.63 21.11 -9.63
N SER A 88 -18.04 21.93 -10.51
CA SER A 88 -17.77 21.56 -11.88
C SER A 88 -16.56 20.64 -12.00
N ARG A 89 -16.42 20.03 -13.17
CA ARG A 89 -15.22 19.27 -13.55
C ARG A 89 -13.95 20.13 -13.50
N GLU A 90 -14.05 21.37 -13.95
CA GLU A 90 -12.94 22.32 -13.96
C GLU A 90 -12.48 22.67 -12.54
N ASP A 91 -13.41 22.84 -11.60
CA ASP A 91 -13.09 23.10 -10.19
C ASP A 91 -12.29 21.94 -9.58
N ARG A 92 -12.71 20.69 -9.85
CA ARG A 92 -11.97 19.50 -9.42
C ARG A 92 -10.56 19.45 -10.02
N ALA A 93 -10.44 19.72 -11.32
CA ALA A 93 -9.15 19.71 -12.00
C ALA A 93 -8.17 20.75 -11.42
N LYS A 94 -8.66 21.96 -11.08
CA LYS A 94 -7.85 23.01 -10.44
C LYS A 94 -7.29 22.57 -9.08
N VAL A 95 -8.12 21.91 -8.26
CA VAL A 95 -7.67 21.39 -6.95
C VAL A 95 -6.57 20.35 -7.12
N VAL A 96 -6.76 19.38 -8.02
CA VAL A 96 -5.75 18.35 -8.28
C VAL A 96 -4.45 18.97 -8.79
N GLN A 97 -4.52 19.88 -9.76
CA GLN A 97 -3.34 20.55 -10.31
C GLN A 97 -2.56 21.34 -9.24
N ALA A 98 -3.25 22.02 -8.33
CA ALA A 98 -2.60 22.78 -7.25
C ALA A 98 -1.80 21.85 -6.32
N ILE A 99 -2.38 20.74 -5.90
CA ILE A 99 -1.72 19.77 -5.02
C ILE A 99 -0.61 19.02 -5.76
N SER A 100 -0.84 18.64 -7.02
CA SER A 100 0.14 18.01 -7.90
C SER A 100 1.43 18.82 -8.03
N ARG A 101 1.34 20.15 -8.20
CA ARG A 101 2.52 21.02 -8.25
C ARG A 101 3.32 21.01 -6.95
N ASN A 102 2.63 21.03 -5.81
CA ASN A 102 3.28 21.02 -4.49
C ASN A 102 3.96 19.68 -4.19
N SER A 103 3.45 18.58 -4.76
CA SER A 103 3.99 17.23 -4.57
C SER A 103 4.89 16.74 -5.70
N ASN A 104 5.23 17.61 -6.67
CA ASN A 104 5.98 17.25 -7.89
C ASN A 104 5.40 16.00 -8.60
N LEU A 105 4.07 15.91 -8.67
CA LEU A 105 3.33 14.81 -9.27
C LEU A 105 2.73 15.26 -10.61
N ASP A 106 3.02 14.53 -11.69
CA ASP A 106 2.34 14.76 -12.97
C ASP A 106 0.96 14.07 -12.97
N ALA A 107 -0.10 14.85 -12.81
CA ALA A 107 -1.48 14.36 -12.87
C ALA A 107 -2.19 14.88 -14.12
N LYS A 108 -2.52 13.98 -15.04
CA LYS A 108 -3.19 14.31 -16.30
C LYS A 108 -4.63 13.84 -16.28
N GLU A 109 -5.59 14.75 -16.41
CA GLU A 109 -7.00 14.37 -16.45
C GLU A 109 -7.33 13.59 -17.73
N LEU A 110 -8.02 12.45 -17.59
CA LEU A 110 -8.49 11.63 -18.70
C LEU A 110 -9.73 12.23 -19.35
N GLN A 111 -9.91 12.04 -20.65
CA GLN A 111 -11.07 12.52 -21.40
C GLN A 111 -11.55 11.46 -22.41
N GLY A 112 -12.77 11.64 -22.92
CA GLY A 112 -13.33 10.76 -23.96
C GLY A 112 -13.32 9.29 -23.55
N VAL A 113 -12.90 8.42 -24.48
CA VAL A 113 -12.93 6.96 -24.31
C VAL A 113 -12.08 6.48 -23.12
N GLU A 114 -10.94 7.12 -22.86
CA GLU A 114 -10.07 6.78 -21.73
C GLU A 114 -10.78 7.05 -20.38
N PHE A 115 -11.50 8.17 -20.29
CA PHE A 115 -12.30 8.50 -19.11
C PHE A 115 -13.45 7.51 -18.91
N GLU A 116 -14.21 7.19 -19.96
CA GLU A 116 -15.34 6.26 -19.86
C GLU A 116 -14.89 4.87 -19.40
N SER A 117 -13.77 4.36 -19.95
CA SER A 117 -13.18 3.09 -19.53
C SER A 117 -12.72 3.12 -18.07
N ALA A 118 -12.05 4.20 -17.67
CA ALA A 118 -11.58 4.35 -16.30
C ALA A 118 -12.75 4.54 -15.31
N LEU A 119 -13.85 5.19 -15.71
CA LEU A 119 -15.05 5.36 -14.90
C LEU A 119 -15.76 4.02 -14.69
N ALA A 120 -15.87 3.20 -15.74
CA ALA A 120 -16.38 1.83 -15.62
C ALA A 120 -15.52 1.00 -14.66
N ASN A 121 -14.19 1.10 -14.74
CA ASN A 121 -13.28 0.45 -13.80
C ASN A 121 -13.45 0.98 -12.37
N PHE A 122 -13.61 2.30 -12.20
CA PHE A 122 -13.84 2.93 -10.90
C PHE A 122 -15.15 2.49 -10.25
N ASN A 123 -16.20 2.27 -11.03
CA ASN A 123 -17.48 1.79 -10.54
C ASN A 123 -17.51 0.28 -10.24
N SER A 124 -16.41 -0.44 -10.48
CA SER A 124 -16.26 -1.82 -10.02
C SER A 124 -16.08 -1.88 -8.49
N PRO A 125 -16.48 -2.99 -7.83
CA PRO A 125 -16.53 -3.05 -6.37
C PRO A 125 -15.16 -3.15 -5.70
N THR A 126 -14.09 -3.50 -6.43
CA THR A 126 -12.76 -3.77 -5.87
C THR A 126 -11.65 -3.07 -6.64
N GLY A 127 -10.44 -3.05 -6.09
CA GLY A 127 -9.26 -2.52 -6.78
C GLY A 127 -9.05 -1.01 -6.67
N TRP A 128 -9.82 -0.33 -5.80
CA TRP A 128 -9.67 1.08 -5.48
C TRP A 128 -9.57 1.28 -3.97
N TYR A 129 -8.74 2.24 -3.56
CA TYR A 129 -8.35 2.46 -2.17
C TYR A 129 -8.46 3.96 -1.84
N LYS A 130 -9.23 4.33 -0.83
CA LYS A 130 -9.37 5.72 -0.34
C LYS A 130 -8.53 5.96 0.90
N GLY A 131 -8.03 7.19 1.09
CA GLY A 131 -7.46 7.66 2.36
C GLY A 131 -6.49 6.67 3.01
N SER A 132 -6.83 6.16 4.19
CA SER A 132 -6.01 5.17 4.92
C SER A 132 -6.06 3.75 4.36
N GLU A 133 -6.97 3.40 3.45
CA GLU A 133 -7.02 2.06 2.85
C GLU A 133 -5.77 1.76 2.00
N VAL A 134 -5.09 2.80 1.50
CA VAL A 134 -3.80 2.62 0.79
C VAL A 134 -2.71 2.08 1.72
N ASP A 135 -2.90 2.10 3.04
CA ASP A 135 -2.03 1.39 3.99
C ASP A 135 -2.01 -0.12 3.71
N LYS A 136 -3.10 -0.68 3.15
CA LYS A 136 -3.11 -2.07 2.67
C LYS A 136 -2.06 -2.28 1.57
N LEU A 137 -1.94 -1.33 0.62
CA LEU A 137 -0.91 -1.36 -0.42
C LEU A 137 0.50 -1.22 0.16
N SER A 138 0.70 -0.33 1.13
CA SER A 138 1.98 -0.22 1.85
C SER A 138 2.36 -1.54 2.56
N GLY A 139 1.37 -2.23 3.14
CA GLY A 139 1.58 -3.54 3.75
C GLY A 139 1.95 -4.63 2.73
N GLU A 140 1.31 -4.62 1.56
CA GLU A 140 1.67 -5.50 0.44
C GLU A 140 3.08 -5.22 -0.09
N GLU A 141 3.45 -3.95 -0.27
CA GLU A 141 4.81 -3.53 -0.66
C GLU A 141 5.85 -4.06 0.34
N ALA A 142 5.62 -3.87 1.64
CA ALA A 142 6.50 -4.35 2.70
C ALA A 142 6.72 -5.87 2.64
N ASN A 143 5.66 -6.65 2.41
CA ASN A 143 5.75 -8.10 2.28
C ASN A 143 6.54 -8.51 1.04
N LEU A 144 6.33 -7.84 -0.10
CA LEU A 144 7.05 -8.12 -1.34
C LEU A 144 8.57 -7.86 -1.19
N ILE A 145 8.94 -6.76 -0.54
CA ILE A 145 10.34 -6.45 -0.25
C ILE A 145 10.93 -7.53 0.68
N ALA A 146 10.22 -7.93 1.74
CA ALA A 146 10.69 -8.97 2.65
C ALA A 146 10.94 -10.30 1.93
N GLN A 147 9.97 -10.76 1.13
CA GLN A 147 10.10 -11.98 0.32
C GLN A 147 11.29 -11.93 -0.64
N ARG A 148 11.50 -10.77 -1.27
CA ARG A 148 12.65 -10.53 -2.15
C ARG A 148 13.97 -10.66 -1.39
N LEU A 149 14.10 -10.03 -0.22
CA LEU A 149 15.30 -10.14 0.61
C LEU A 149 15.55 -11.59 1.05
N ILE A 150 14.52 -12.33 1.47
CA ILE A 150 14.65 -13.75 1.83
C ILE A 150 15.13 -14.58 0.63
N ARG A 151 14.59 -14.35 -0.57
CA ARG A 151 15.04 -15.03 -1.80
C ARG A 151 16.51 -14.76 -2.08
N ARG A 152 16.97 -13.51 -1.98
CA ARG A 152 18.38 -13.13 -2.15
C ARG A 152 19.31 -13.86 -1.19
N ILE A 153 18.91 -14.04 0.08
CA ILE A 153 19.69 -14.81 1.06
C ILE A 153 19.74 -16.29 0.67
N LYS A 154 18.58 -16.89 0.35
CA LYS A 154 18.45 -18.33 0.04
C LYS A 154 19.29 -18.78 -1.17
N VAL A 155 19.56 -17.87 -2.11
CA VAL A 155 20.45 -18.17 -3.25
C VAL A 155 21.92 -18.30 -2.83
N LYS A 156 22.33 -17.65 -1.74
CA LYS A 156 23.72 -17.59 -1.28
C LYS A 156 24.03 -18.56 -0.14
N VAL A 157 23.05 -18.86 0.71
CA VAL A 157 23.21 -19.72 1.88
C VAL A 157 21.95 -20.52 2.17
N PHE A 158 22.12 -21.69 2.80
CA PHE A 158 20.99 -22.46 3.29
C PHE A 158 20.28 -21.71 4.42
N LEU A 159 19.01 -21.38 4.22
CA LEU A 159 18.12 -20.82 5.22
C LEU A 159 16.94 -21.78 5.40
N SER A 160 16.82 -22.39 6.58
CA SER A 160 15.76 -23.35 6.86
C SER A 160 14.37 -22.71 6.71
N ALA A 161 13.36 -23.53 6.41
CA ALA A 161 11.99 -23.09 6.26
C ALA A 161 11.49 -22.34 7.52
N ASP A 162 11.79 -22.87 8.71
CA ASP A 162 11.40 -22.26 9.99
C ASP A 162 12.04 -20.88 10.22
N LYS A 163 13.33 -20.72 9.87
CA LYS A 163 14.02 -19.43 9.98
C LYS A 163 13.43 -18.42 8.99
N ALA A 164 13.20 -18.84 7.74
CA ALA A 164 12.60 -17.98 6.73
C ALA A 164 11.17 -17.54 7.13
N ALA A 165 10.35 -18.46 7.64
CA ALA A 165 8.98 -18.18 8.08
C ALA A 165 8.88 -17.22 9.26
N LYS A 166 9.93 -17.10 10.09
CA LYS A 166 10.02 -16.12 11.18
C LYS A 166 10.66 -14.80 10.74
N LEU A 167 11.70 -14.87 9.91
CA LEU A 167 12.45 -13.70 9.49
C LEU A 167 11.68 -12.84 8.48
N GLU A 168 10.94 -13.45 7.55
CA GLU A 168 10.14 -12.73 6.55
C GLU A 168 9.13 -11.75 7.16
N PRO A 169 8.21 -12.17 8.06
CA PRO A 169 7.27 -11.24 8.68
C PRO A 169 7.98 -10.20 9.55
N ALA A 170 9.07 -10.57 10.23
CA ALA A 170 9.83 -9.62 11.04
C ALA A 170 10.47 -8.51 10.20
N ILE A 171 11.00 -8.83 9.02
CA ILE A 171 11.49 -7.84 8.04
C ILE A 171 10.33 -6.99 7.52
N ALA A 172 9.21 -7.62 7.13
CA ALA A 172 8.04 -6.90 6.63
C ALA A 172 7.51 -5.89 7.64
N ASP A 173 7.53 -6.21 8.93
CA ASP A 173 7.06 -5.32 9.99
C ASP A 173 7.97 -4.09 10.20
N VAL A 174 9.26 -4.16 9.88
CA VAL A 174 10.13 -2.98 9.82
C VAL A 174 9.63 -2.03 8.72
N PHE A 175 9.40 -2.56 7.52
CA PHE A 175 8.90 -1.76 6.39
C PHE A 175 7.48 -1.21 6.63
N LYS A 176 6.56 -2.01 7.20
CA LYS A 176 5.21 -1.52 7.54
C LYS A 176 5.26 -0.33 8.48
N ARG A 177 6.07 -0.40 9.54
CA ARG A 177 6.26 0.74 10.45
C ARG A 177 6.76 1.95 9.69
N GLN A 178 7.76 1.79 8.81
CA GLN A 178 8.30 2.90 8.02
C GLN A 178 7.26 3.49 7.05
N PHE A 179 6.52 2.66 6.31
CA PHE A 179 5.59 3.11 5.26
C PHE A 179 4.27 3.64 5.78
N MET A 180 3.88 3.27 7.00
CA MET A 180 2.58 3.65 7.59
C MET A 180 2.72 4.72 8.68
N THR A 181 3.93 5.09 9.07
CA THR A 181 4.14 6.20 10.01
C THR A 181 3.80 7.53 9.34
N ASP A 182 3.03 8.38 10.04
CA ASP A 182 2.71 9.72 9.57
C ASP A 182 4.00 10.51 9.33
N ALA A 183 4.20 11.00 8.11
CA ALA A 183 5.32 11.87 7.76
C ALA A 183 5.39 13.17 8.62
N SER A 184 4.29 13.53 9.31
CA SER A 184 4.25 14.66 10.24
C SER A 184 4.83 14.36 11.63
N LYS A 185 5.17 13.10 11.95
CA LYS A 185 5.59 12.66 13.29
C LYS A 185 7.07 12.27 13.39
N THR A 186 7.84 12.32 12.31
CA THR A 186 9.24 11.88 12.33
C THR A 186 10.17 12.85 11.61
N ASN A 187 11.36 13.05 12.20
CA ASN A 187 12.53 13.40 11.41
C ASN A 187 12.72 12.28 10.39
N GLU A 188 12.83 12.59 9.10
CA GLU A 188 12.94 11.63 8.00
C GLU A 188 13.86 10.45 8.40
N THR A 189 13.30 9.26 8.65
CA THR A 189 14.12 8.07 8.87
C THR A 189 14.80 7.77 7.55
N SER A 190 16.12 7.90 7.53
CA SER A 190 16.89 7.67 6.32
C SER A 190 16.85 6.20 5.93
N HIS A 191 17.13 5.90 4.66
CA HIS A 191 17.33 4.52 4.20
C HIS A 191 18.37 3.77 5.06
N SER A 192 19.41 4.48 5.53
CA SER A 192 20.44 3.94 6.41
C SER A 192 19.88 3.50 7.77
N ASP A 193 18.94 4.26 8.35
CA ASP A 193 18.33 3.91 9.64
C ASP A 193 17.43 2.68 9.51
N CYS A 194 16.72 2.56 8.38
CA CYS A 194 15.91 1.38 8.06
C CYS A 194 16.79 0.14 7.90
N ASP A 195 17.90 0.23 7.15
CA ASP A 195 18.84 -0.88 6.96
C ASP A 195 19.48 -1.34 8.29
N GLN A 196 19.77 -0.40 9.21
CA GLN A 196 20.26 -0.75 10.55
C GLN A 196 19.21 -1.51 11.37
N GLU A 197 17.95 -1.08 11.36
CA GLU A 197 16.86 -1.78 12.04
C GLU A 197 16.61 -3.17 11.42
N LEU A 198 16.70 -3.29 10.09
CA LEU A 198 16.63 -4.57 9.40
C LEU A 198 17.74 -5.53 9.85
N VAL A 199 18.99 -5.06 9.93
CA VAL A 199 20.13 -5.86 10.42
C VAL A 199 19.91 -6.29 11.86
N LYS A 200 19.43 -5.38 12.71
CA LYS A 200 19.11 -5.67 14.12
C LYS A 200 18.06 -6.76 14.23
N VAL A 201 16.95 -6.65 13.52
CA VAL A 201 15.89 -7.67 13.50
C VAL A 201 16.41 -9.00 12.97
N ALA A 202 17.18 -8.99 11.89
CA ALA A 202 17.75 -10.19 11.30
C ALA A 202 18.73 -10.92 12.23
N SER A 203 19.50 -10.18 13.05
CA SER A 203 20.46 -10.74 14.00
C SER A 203 19.83 -11.63 15.08
N VAL A 204 18.52 -11.51 15.32
CA VAL A 204 17.78 -12.38 16.24
C VAL A 204 17.64 -13.81 15.69
N TYR A 205 17.66 -13.96 14.36
CA TYR A 205 17.36 -15.23 13.67
C TYR A 205 18.56 -15.84 12.95
N LEU A 206 19.55 -15.01 12.59
CA LEU A 206 20.68 -15.37 11.74
C LEU A 206 21.96 -15.47 12.56
N ASP A 207 22.78 -16.48 12.27
CA ASP A 207 24.16 -16.52 12.75
C ASP A 207 25.02 -15.48 12.00
N GLU A 208 26.24 -15.26 12.48
CA GLU A 208 27.15 -14.24 11.94
C GLU A 208 27.40 -14.40 10.44
N LYS A 209 27.55 -15.64 9.96
CA LYS A 209 27.81 -15.93 8.55
C LYS A 209 26.59 -15.61 7.69
N THR A 210 25.40 -16.03 8.09
CA THR A 210 24.17 -15.72 7.35
C THR A 210 23.81 -14.24 7.46
N LEU A 211 24.10 -13.57 8.58
CA LEU A 211 23.87 -12.14 8.77
C LEU A 211 24.78 -11.30 7.85
N ALA A 212 26.03 -11.70 7.63
CA ALA A 212 26.89 -11.06 6.64
C ALA A 212 26.28 -11.12 5.23
N VAL A 213 25.73 -12.28 4.85
CA VAL A 213 25.03 -12.46 3.58
C VAL A 213 23.76 -11.60 3.49
N PHE A 214 23.03 -11.43 4.59
CA PHE A 214 21.89 -10.53 4.66
C PHE A 214 22.29 -9.07 4.40
N LYS A 215 23.37 -8.60 5.03
CA LYS A 215 23.93 -7.25 4.77
C LYS A 215 24.30 -7.06 3.29
N GLU A 216 24.91 -8.07 2.67
CA GLU A 216 25.20 -8.04 1.23
C GLU A 216 23.93 -8.01 0.36
N ALA A 217 22.83 -8.63 0.81
CA ALA A 217 21.56 -8.61 0.09
C ALA A 217 20.82 -7.26 0.14
N LEU A 218 21.16 -6.40 1.12
CA LEU A 218 20.63 -5.04 1.24
C LEU A 218 21.33 -4.03 0.31
N LYS A 219 22.61 -4.25 -0.05
CA LYS A 219 23.40 -3.31 -0.86
C LYS A 219 22.75 -2.86 -2.19
N PRO A 220 22.06 -3.73 -2.95
CA PRO A 220 21.36 -3.29 -4.17
C PRO A 220 20.12 -2.43 -3.90
N GLY A 221 19.76 -2.22 -2.63
CA GLY A 221 18.53 -1.57 -2.19
C GLY A 221 17.32 -2.50 -2.26
N TRP A 222 16.14 -1.91 -2.04
CA TRP A 222 14.89 -2.65 -1.90
C TRP A 222 14.16 -2.87 -3.23
N ARG A 223 14.62 -2.23 -4.31
CA ARG A 223 14.02 -2.38 -5.65
C ARG A 223 14.33 -3.77 -6.23
N PRO A 224 13.47 -4.29 -7.11
CA PRO A 224 13.79 -5.48 -7.89
C PRO A 224 15.09 -5.28 -8.67
N ILE A 225 15.93 -6.32 -8.71
CA ILE A 225 17.08 -6.44 -9.61
C ILE A 225 16.85 -7.60 -10.60
N PRO A 226 17.56 -7.65 -11.74
CA PRO A 226 17.35 -8.70 -12.76
C PRO A 226 17.38 -10.14 -12.20
N GLU A 227 18.13 -10.37 -11.14
CA GLU A 227 18.30 -11.68 -10.49
C GLU A 227 17.09 -12.10 -9.62
N ASP A 228 16.19 -11.19 -9.25
CA ASP A 228 15.11 -11.47 -8.28
C ASP A 228 13.98 -12.36 -8.82
N LYS A 229 13.98 -12.68 -10.13
CA LYS A 229 12.98 -13.53 -10.81
C LYS A 229 11.56 -13.34 -10.24
N GLU A 230 11.08 -12.10 -10.22
CA GLU A 230 9.74 -11.82 -9.71
C GLU A 230 8.69 -12.44 -10.64
N PRO A 231 7.57 -12.95 -10.10
CA PRO A 231 6.45 -13.33 -10.95
C PRO A 231 6.04 -12.10 -11.76
N GLN A 232 6.19 -12.19 -13.09
CA GLN A 232 5.75 -11.14 -13.98
C GLN A 232 4.24 -11.00 -13.80
N SER A 233 3.75 -9.76 -13.65
CA SER A 233 2.32 -9.52 -13.78
C SER A 233 1.93 -9.88 -15.20
N GLU A 234 1.21 -10.99 -15.38
CA GLU A 234 0.51 -11.27 -16.63
C GLU A 234 -0.43 -10.10 -16.90
N GLY A 235 -0.10 -9.25 -17.87
CA GLY A 235 -0.95 -8.11 -18.23
C GLY A 235 -0.23 -6.87 -18.76
N SER A 236 0.53 -7.00 -19.85
CA SER A 236 0.65 -5.94 -20.87
C SER A 236 1.15 -6.54 -22.18
N CYS A 237 0.31 -7.39 -22.79
CA CYS A 237 0.43 -7.65 -24.23
C CYS A 237 -0.24 -6.48 -24.96
N CYS A 238 0.47 -5.36 -25.06
CA CYS A 238 0.22 -4.38 -26.11
C CYS A 238 1.45 -4.36 -27.01
N THR A 239 1.49 -5.30 -27.96
CA THR A 239 2.25 -5.13 -29.19
C THR A 239 1.61 -3.99 -29.97
N HIS A 240 2.31 -2.87 -30.13
CA HIS A 240 1.99 -1.94 -31.21
C HIS A 240 2.89 -2.23 -32.42
N PRO A 241 2.33 -2.24 -33.64
CA PRO A 241 3.11 -2.23 -34.88
C PRO A 241 3.90 -0.93 -35.04
#